data_AF-A0AAW9HKK9-F1
#
_entry.id   AF-A0AAW9HKK9-F1
#
_cell.length_a   1.000
_cell.length_b   1.000
_cell.length_c   1.000
_cell.angle_alpha   90.00
_cell.angle_beta   90.00
_cell.angle_gamma   90.00
#
_symmetry.space_group_name_H-M   'P 1'
#
loop_
_entity.id
_entity.type
_entity.pdbx_description
1 polymer ?
#
loop_
_entity_poly.entity_id
_entity_poly.type
_entity_poly.pdbx_seq_one_letter_code
_entity_poly.pdbx_strand_id
1 'polypeptide(L)'
;MFLLRQGRKTMRPKIDHPEEHLQAGHLEEYHWNHQNARYHIAFSDGEEYIGVFDTAYESDNAGELGIEMDDPEYDEFFVVDIEIQEILHDGSRRLNQYLSLDYRDFPEKIIDITNDTVVYQVNPPKDSEESYGETT
;
A
#
# COMPACT_ATOMS: atom_id res chain seq x y z
N MET A 1 23.10 -9.51 -46.64
CA MET A 1 23.18 -10.08 -45.28
C MET A 1 22.52 -9.05 -44.35
N PHE A 2 21.28 -9.29 -43.94
CA PHE A 2 20.48 -8.32 -43.19
C PHE A 2 20.80 -8.43 -41.70
N LEU A 3 21.23 -7.33 -41.08
CA LEU A 3 21.24 -7.16 -39.63
C LEU A 3 19.82 -6.81 -39.19
N LEU A 4 19.13 -7.76 -38.55
CA LEU A 4 17.93 -7.49 -37.76
C LEU A 4 18.33 -6.61 -36.58
N ARG A 5 18.06 -5.31 -36.67
CA ARG A 5 17.96 -4.44 -35.49
C ARG A 5 16.79 -4.97 -34.67
N GLN A 6 17.09 -5.58 -33.52
CA GLN A 6 16.06 -5.85 -32.54
C GLN A 6 15.43 -4.52 -32.14
N GLY A 7 14.13 -4.39 -32.38
CA GLY A 7 13.36 -3.26 -31.87
C GLY A 7 13.50 -3.25 -30.36
N ARG A 8 14.08 -2.18 -29.81
CA ARG A 8 13.85 -1.83 -28.41
C ARG A 8 12.34 -1.65 -28.29
N LYS A 9 11.63 -2.63 -27.72
CA LYS A 9 10.37 -2.34 -27.04
C LYS A 9 10.73 -1.26 -26.03
N THR A 10 10.30 -0.03 -26.28
CA THR A 10 10.36 1.03 -25.29
C THR A 10 9.46 0.56 -24.16
N MET A 11 10.04 -0.01 -23.10
CA MET A 11 9.31 -0.16 -21.84
C MET A 11 8.81 1.24 -21.49
N ARG A 12 7.49 1.38 -21.30
CA ARG A 12 6.97 2.63 -20.74
C ARG A 12 7.69 2.83 -19.39
N PRO A 13 8.10 4.06 -19.06
CA PRO A 13 8.58 4.33 -17.70
C PRO A 13 7.48 3.96 -16.71
N LYS A 14 7.87 3.39 -15.56
CA LYS A 14 6.96 3.07 -14.46
C LYS A 14 6.08 4.28 -14.15
N ILE A 15 4.79 4.04 -13.99
CA ILE A 15 3.86 5.06 -13.49
C ILE A 15 4.13 5.19 -12.00
N ASP A 16 4.53 6.38 -11.58
CA ASP A 16 4.83 6.69 -10.18
C ASP A 16 3.61 7.36 -9.56
N HIS A 17 3.02 6.71 -8.55
CA HIS A 17 1.88 7.20 -7.80
C HIS A 17 2.38 7.79 -6.48
N PRO A 18 2.33 9.14 -6.29
CA PRO A 18 2.81 9.77 -5.05
C PRO A 18 2.17 9.19 -3.78
N GLU A 19 0.93 8.73 -3.89
CA GLU A 19 0.17 8.08 -2.83
C GLU A 19 0.87 6.82 -2.30
N GLU A 20 1.50 6.02 -3.17
CA GLU A 20 2.14 4.76 -2.78
C GLU A 20 3.25 4.98 -1.75
N HIS A 21 4.05 6.02 -1.92
CA HIS A 21 5.11 6.37 -0.97
C HIS A 21 4.56 6.72 0.42
N LEU A 22 3.39 7.36 0.48
CA LEU A 22 2.75 7.77 1.73
C LEU A 22 1.91 6.65 2.37
N GLN A 23 1.60 5.60 1.60
CA GLN A 23 0.71 4.51 1.97
C GLN A 23 1.47 3.19 2.09
N ALA A 24 1.45 2.36 1.03
CA ALA A 24 2.06 1.03 1.02
C ALA A 24 3.57 1.08 1.28
N GLY A 25 4.29 2.03 0.67
CA GLY A 25 5.71 2.25 0.90
C GLY A 25 6.02 2.66 2.35
N HIS A 26 5.20 3.53 2.94
CA HIS A 26 5.35 3.92 4.34
C HIS A 26 5.12 2.74 5.30
N LEU A 27 4.12 1.91 5.02
CA LEU A 27 3.83 0.71 5.81
C LEU A 27 4.98 -0.32 5.73
N GLU A 28 5.54 -0.54 4.54
CA GLU A 28 6.72 -1.40 4.37
C GLU A 28 7.92 -0.85 5.17
N GLU A 29 8.26 0.42 5.02
CA GLU A 29 9.36 1.05 5.77
C GLU A 29 9.14 0.95 7.29
N TYR A 30 7.91 1.19 7.75
CA TYR A 30 7.56 1.04 9.16
C TYR A 30 7.79 -0.39 9.65
N HIS A 31 7.33 -1.40 8.89
CA HIS A 31 7.51 -2.80 9.25
C HIS A 31 8.98 -3.19 9.40
N TRP A 32 9.85 -2.77 8.47
CA TRP A 32 11.27 -3.11 8.54
C TRP A 32 11.96 -2.56 9.80
N ASN A 33 11.43 -1.49 10.38
CA ASN A 33 11.88 -0.93 11.65
C ASN A 33 11.16 -1.53 12.88
N HIS A 34 10.02 -2.22 12.67
CA HIS A 34 9.14 -2.75 13.72
C HIS A 34 8.65 -4.16 13.37
N GLN A 35 9.56 -5.14 13.25
CA GLN A 35 9.24 -6.49 12.76
C GLN A 35 8.22 -7.28 13.61
N ASN A 36 7.93 -6.84 14.83
CA ASN A 36 6.94 -7.45 15.73
C ASN A 36 5.61 -6.65 15.79
N ALA A 37 5.45 -5.64 14.94
CA ALA A 37 4.23 -4.84 14.88
C ALA A 37 3.02 -5.71 14.52
N ARG A 38 1.90 -5.44 15.17
CA ARG A 38 0.59 -5.99 14.83
C ARG A 38 -0.28 -4.82 14.44
N TYR A 39 -0.92 -4.90 13.29
CA TYR A 39 -1.65 -3.78 12.72
C TYR A 39 -3.15 -3.94 12.95
N HIS A 40 -3.77 -2.95 13.59
CA HIS A 40 -5.20 -2.72 13.45
C HIS A 40 -5.44 -1.89 12.19
N ILE A 41 -6.20 -2.46 11.26
CA ILE A 41 -6.44 -1.92 9.93
C ILE A 41 -7.94 -1.66 9.81
N ALA A 42 -8.31 -0.42 9.53
CA ALA A 42 -9.70 0.01 9.44
C ALA A 42 -9.98 0.74 8.10
N PHE A 43 -11.02 0.29 7.41
CA PHE A 43 -11.49 0.86 6.15
C PHE A 43 -12.68 1.81 6.35
N SER A 44 -12.90 2.69 5.37
CA SER A 44 -13.97 3.71 5.39
C SER A 44 -15.38 3.15 5.46
N ASP A 45 -15.59 1.95 4.94
CA ASP A 45 -16.87 1.25 4.93
C ASP A 45 -17.10 0.39 6.19
N GLY A 46 -16.15 0.41 7.13
CA GLY A 46 -16.24 -0.26 8.41
C GLY A 46 -15.65 -1.67 8.44
N GLU A 47 -15.03 -2.17 7.35
CA GLU A 47 -14.23 -3.39 7.42
C GLU A 47 -13.02 -3.17 8.35
N GLU A 48 -12.75 -4.14 9.24
CA GLU A 48 -11.71 -4.04 10.26
C GLU A 48 -11.01 -5.37 10.53
N TYR A 49 -9.67 -5.31 10.60
CA TYR A 49 -8.82 -6.49 10.72
C TYR A 49 -7.65 -6.25 11.69
N ILE A 50 -7.19 -7.30 12.34
CA ILE A 50 -5.85 -7.35 12.94
C ILE A 50 -4.96 -8.25 12.10
N GLY A 51 -3.80 -7.77 11.69
CA GLY A 51 -2.88 -8.54 10.88
C GLY A 51 -1.41 -8.25 11.14
N VAL A 52 -0.55 -8.95 10.41
CA VAL A 52 0.90 -8.77 10.39
C VAL A 52 1.36 -8.62 8.94
N PHE A 53 2.43 -7.88 8.74
CA PHE A 53 3.06 -7.78 7.41
C PHE A 53 3.53 -9.16 6.97
N ASP A 54 3.20 -9.56 5.74
CA ASP A 54 3.68 -10.80 5.11
C ASP A 54 4.75 -10.49 4.06
N THR A 55 4.40 -9.71 3.03
CA THR A 55 5.30 -9.36 1.92
C THR A 55 4.90 -8.05 1.25
N ALA A 56 5.80 -7.49 0.43
CA ALA A 56 5.51 -6.38 -0.46
C ALA A 56 6.11 -6.62 -1.86
N TYR A 57 5.47 -6.11 -2.90
CA TYR A 57 5.86 -6.34 -4.29
C TYR A 57 5.27 -5.30 -5.25
N GLU A 58 5.90 -5.17 -6.41
CA GLU A 58 5.34 -4.45 -7.56
C GLU A 58 4.36 -5.36 -8.29
N SER A 59 3.21 -4.80 -8.66
CA SER A 59 2.13 -5.46 -9.40
C SER A 59 1.67 -4.57 -10.55
N ASP A 60 0.84 -5.13 -11.42
CA ASP A 60 0.14 -4.37 -12.45
C ASP A 60 -1.28 -4.92 -12.65
N ASN A 61 -2.09 -4.22 -13.44
CA ASN A 61 -3.43 -4.67 -13.83
C ASN A 61 -3.46 -5.34 -15.21
N ALA A 62 -2.32 -5.79 -15.75
CA ALA A 62 -2.31 -6.48 -17.03
C ALA A 62 -3.09 -7.80 -16.94
N GLY A 63 -3.97 -8.02 -17.92
CA GLY A 63 -4.87 -9.17 -17.97
C GLY A 63 -6.17 -9.00 -17.18
N GLU A 64 -6.30 -7.93 -16.37
CA GLU A 64 -7.59 -7.57 -15.78
C GLU A 64 -8.51 -7.01 -16.85
N LEU A 65 -9.71 -7.59 -17.02
CA LEU A 65 -10.71 -7.12 -17.99
C LEU A 65 -10.21 -6.97 -19.44
N GLY A 66 -9.10 -7.62 -19.79
CA GLY A 66 -8.46 -7.50 -21.11
C GLY A 66 -7.53 -6.29 -21.27
N ILE A 67 -7.11 -5.65 -20.18
CA ILE A 67 -6.12 -4.58 -20.16
C ILE A 67 -4.76 -5.17 -20.56
N GLU A 68 -4.18 -4.60 -21.62
CA GLU A 68 -2.83 -4.91 -22.09
C GLU A 68 -1.87 -3.78 -21.71
N MET A 69 -0.56 -4.04 -21.71
CA MET A 69 0.44 -3.04 -21.29
C MET A 69 0.45 -1.72 -22.09
N ASP A 70 -0.12 -1.72 -23.30
CA ASP A 70 -0.25 -0.53 -24.14
C ASP A 70 -1.60 0.19 -23.98
N ASP A 71 -2.51 -0.38 -23.19
CA ASP A 71 -3.78 0.23 -22.87
C ASP A 71 -3.58 1.56 -22.09
N PRO A 72 -4.41 2.59 -22.33
CA PRO A 72 -4.43 3.80 -21.52
C PRO A 72 -4.78 3.57 -20.04
N GLU A 73 -5.50 2.50 -19.72
CA GLU A 73 -5.89 2.11 -18.35
C GLU A 73 -4.85 1.18 -17.68
N TYR A 74 -3.78 0.79 -18.40
CA TYR A 74 -2.69 0.03 -17.80
C TYR A 74 -2.03 0.81 -16.68
N ASP A 75 -1.81 0.13 -15.56
CA ASP A 75 -1.27 0.70 -14.36
C ASP A 75 -0.34 -0.29 -13.63
N GLU A 76 0.81 0.23 -13.18
CA GLU A 76 1.78 -0.47 -12.35
C GLU A 76 1.69 0.13 -10.94
N PHE A 77 1.66 -0.72 -9.91
CA PHE A 77 1.45 -0.27 -8.54
C PHE A 77 2.12 -1.14 -7.48
N PHE A 78 2.39 -0.55 -6.32
CA PHE A 78 3.03 -1.20 -5.19
C PHE A 78 2.00 -1.77 -4.20
N VAL A 79 2.18 -3.04 -3.84
CA VAL A 79 1.27 -3.81 -2.98
C VAL A 79 1.98 -4.25 -1.70
N VAL A 80 1.29 -4.13 -0.57
CA VAL A 80 1.65 -4.78 0.70
C VAL A 80 0.59 -5.83 1.04
N ASP A 81 1.00 -7.08 1.20
CA ASP A 81 0.14 -8.14 1.72
C ASP A 81 0.25 -8.23 3.24
N ILE A 82 -0.92 -8.26 3.88
CA ILE A 82 -1.09 -8.45 5.32
C ILE A 82 -1.71 -9.82 5.57
N GLU A 83 -1.04 -10.67 6.36
CA GLU A 83 -1.65 -11.88 6.89
C GLU A 83 -2.62 -11.52 8.03
N ILE A 84 -3.89 -11.85 7.84
CA ILE A 84 -4.97 -11.62 8.80
C ILE A 84 -4.85 -12.62 9.96
N GLN A 85 -4.71 -12.08 11.17
CA GLN A 85 -4.69 -12.84 12.42
C GLN A 85 -6.05 -12.81 13.14
N GLU A 86 -6.83 -11.75 12.96
CA GLU A 86 -8.18 -11.60 13.53
C GLU A 86 -9.07 -10.76 12.59
N ILE A 87 -10.34 -11.14 12.47
CA ILE A 87 -11.35 -10.38 11.73
C ILE A 87 -12.27 -9.72 12.76
N LEU A 88 -12.22 -8.38 12.85
CA LEU A 88 -13.07 -7.62 13.77
C LEU A 88 -14.42 -7.31 13.12
N HIS A 89 -14.39 -6.93 11.84
CA HIS A 89 -15.57 -6.76 10.99
C HIS A 89 -15.24 -7.18 9.56
N ASP A 90 -15.88 -8.24 9.08
CA ASP A 90 -15.59 -8.82 7.77
C ASP A 90 -16.21 -8.03 6.63
N GLY A 91 -15.70 -8.24 5.42
CA GLY A 91 -16.26 -7.72 4.19
C GLY A 91 -15.64 -8.35 2.94
N SER A 92 -15.52 -7.58 1.88
CA SER A 92 -15.28 -8.13 0.53
C SER A 92 -13.82 -8.17 0.10
N ARG A 93 -12.92 -7.45 0.79
CA ARG A 93 -11.52 -7.25 0.35
C ARG A 93 -10.62 -8.46 0.54
N ARG A 94 -10.83 -9.26 1.58
CA ARG A 94 -9.90 -10.35 1.90
C ARG A 94 -9.91 -11.46 0.86
N LEU A 95 -8.73 -11.95 0.52
CA LEU A 95 -8.54 -13.17 -0.23
C LEU A 95 -8.00 -14.24 0.71
N ASN A 96 -8.88 -15.17 1.11
CA ASN A 96 -8.58 -16.16 2.16
C ASN A 96 -8.15 -15.48 3.47
N GLN A 97 -6.90 -15.67 3.88
CA GLN A 97 -6.29 -15.08 5.07
C GLN A 97 -5.45 -13.82 4.81
N TYR A 98 -5.53 -13.22 3.61
CA TYR A 98 -4.71 -12.06 3.25
C TYR A 98 -5.54 -10.84 2.87
N LEU A 99 -5.01 -9.66 3.17
CA LEU A 99 -5.41 -8.38 2.56
C LEU A 99 -4.27 -7.89 1.68
N SER A 100 -4.56 -7.53 0.44
CA SER A 100 -3.63 -6.85 -0.44
C SER A 100 -3.94 -5.37 -0.42
N LEU A 101 -2.99 -4.55 0.04
CA LEU A 101 -3.15 -3.11 0.21
C LEU A 101 -2.33 -2.38 -0.86
N ASP A 102 -3.00 -1.61 -1.70
CA ASP A 102 -2.38 -0.71 -2.68
C ASP A 102 -3.09 0.65 -2.67
N TYR A 103 -2.59 1.60 -3.46
CA TYR A 103 -3.07 2.98 -3.40
C TYR A 103 -4.53 3.17 -3.81
N ARG A 104 -5.12 2.21 -4.53
CA ARG A 104 -6.49 2.28 -5.06
C ARG A 104 -7.52 1.91 -4.00
N ASP A 105 -7.13 1.11 -3.01
CA ASP A 105 -8.00 0.63 -1.93
C ASP A 105 -7.22 0.55 -0.61
N PHE A 106 -6.62 1.67 -0.21
CA PHE A 106 -5.86 1.75 1.03
C PHE A 106 -6.77 2.00 2.25
N PRO A 107 -6.48 1.41 3.43
CA PRO A 107 -7.25 1.63 4.64
C PRO A 107 -7.32 3.11 5.05
N GLU A 108 -8.38 3.52 5.76
CA GLU A 108 -8.44 4.87 6.33
C GLU A 108 -7.47 5.06 7.49
N LYS A 109 -7.19 3.98 8.23
CA LYS A 109 -6.33 4.01 9.40
C LYS A 109 -5.58 2.69 9.60
N ILE A 110 -4.31 2.81 9.94
CA ILE A 110 -3.46 1.70 10.38
C ILE A 110 -2.78 2.10 11.69
N ILE A 111 -2.94 1.27 12.72
CA ILE A 111 -2.31 1.45 14.03
C ILE A 111 -1.46 0.22 14.33
N ASP A 112 -0.19 0.41 14.68
CA ASP A 112 0.58 -0.62 15.37
C ASP A 112 0.09 -0.71 16.82
N ILE A 113 -0.71 -1.74 17.11
CA ILE A 113 -1.27 -1.98 18.44
C ILE A 113 -0.22 -2.53 19.42
N THR A 114 0.94 -2.98 18.94
CA THR A 114 2.03 -3.41 19.82
C THR A 114 2.66 -2.22 20.52
N ASN A 115 2.79 -1.07 19.82
CA ASN A 115 3.44 0.14 20.32
C ASN A 115 2.51 1.34 20.49
N ASP A 116 1.19 1.17 20.28
CA ASP A 116 0.19 2.25 20.31
C ASP A 116 0.56 3.43 19.39
N THR A 117 1.01 3.11 18.17
CA THR A 117 1.50 4.08 17.19
C THR A 117 0.59 4.12 15.98
N VAL A 118 0.13 5.32 15.60
CA VAL A 118 -0.57 5.53 14.33
C VAL A 118 0.46 5.46 13.20
N VAL A 119 0.39 4.41 12.39
CA VAL A 119 1.27 4.23 11.22
C VAL A 119 0.73 5.04 10.04
N TYR A 120 -0.58 5.03 9.85
CA TYR A 120 -1.24 5.79 8.79
C TYR A 120 -2.62 6.25 9.25
N GLN A 121 -3.00 7.47 8.89
CA GLN A 121 -4.40 7.87 8.89
C GLN A 121 -4.69 8.92 7.82
N VAL A 122 -5.88 8.84 7.23
CA VAL A 122 -6.42 9.92 6.39
C VAL A 122 -6.70 11.13 7.29
N ASN A 123 -6.10 12.28 6.95
CA ASN A 123 -6.16 13.53 7.70
C ASN A 123 -5.67 13.38 9.16
N PRO A 124 -4.34 13.37 9.42
CA PRO A 124 -3.79 13.40 10.77
C PRO A 124 -4.39 14.55 11.60
N PRO A 125 -4.56 14.41 12.93
CA PRO A 125 -5.05 15.50 13.76
C PRO A 125 -4.11 16.70 13.60
N LYS A 126 -4.67 17.91 13.52
CA LYS A 126 -3.91 19.17 13.29
C LYS A 126 -2.89 19.50 14.38
N ASP A 127 -2.80 18.70 15.44
CA ASP A 127 -1.98 18.97 16.62
C ASP A 127 -0.55 18.41 16.51
N SER A 128 -0.12 17.90 15.35
CA SER A 128 1.28 17.50 15.11
C SER A 128 2.20 18.64 14.60
N GLU A 129 1.67 19.85 14.40
CA GLU A 129 2.44 21.05 14.03
C GLU A 129 2.65 22.03 15.21
N GLU A 130 3.09 21.59 16.39
CA GLU A 130 3.68 22.53 17.36
C GLU A 130 4.91 21.95 18.09
N SER A 131 6.10 22.33 17.63
CA SER A 131 7.22 22.77 18.49
C SER A 131 8.52 22.92 17.67
N TYR A 132 8.56 23.87 16.73
CA TYR A 132 9.80 24.64 16.55
C TYR A 132 9.60 25.96 17.28
N GLY A 133 9.96 25.93 18.56
CA GLY A 133 9.93 27.09 19.41
C GLY A 133 10.76 28.23 18.82
N GLU A 134 10.23 29.43 18.96
CA GLU A 134 10.98 30.67 18.95
C GLU A 134 12.25 30.50 19.79
N THR A 135 13.40 30.76 19.19
CA THR A 135 14.54 31.24 19.95
C THR A 135 14.72 32.73 19.63
N THR A 136 14.50 33.50 20.69
CA THR A 136 14.71 34.94 20.93
C THR A 136 15.72 35.65 20.04
#